data_AF-A0A924BCQ3-F1
#
_entry.id   AF-A0A924BCQ3-F1
#
_cell.length_a   1.000
_cell.length_b   1.000
_cell.length_c   1.000
_cell.angle_alpha   90.00
_cell.angle_beta   90.00
_cell.angle_gamma   90.00
#
_symmetry.space_group_name_H-M   'P 1'
#
loop_
_entity.id
_entity.type
_entity.pdbx_description
1 polymer ?
#
loop_
_entity_poly.entity_id
_entity_poly.type
_entity_poly.pdbx_seq_one_letter_code
_entity_poly.pdbx_strand_id
1 'polypeptide(L)' 'MSDLCASNPAAAASPATYDASSIEVLEGLEPARPRPGMSIGGTDERALHHLAAEVIDNAMDEAVAGHATRIEVE' A
#
# COMPACT_ATOMS: atom_id res chain seq x y z
N MET A 1 -16.08 -45.15 16.03
CA MET A 1 -15.17 -44.30 15.22
C MET A 1 -15.92 -43.89 13.98
N SER A 2 -17.02 -43.19 14.19
CA SER A 2 -18.05 -42.92 13.19
C SER A 2 -18.54 -41.55 13.60
N ASP A 3 -18.11 -40.52 12.86
CA ASP A 3 -18.64 -39.15 12.81
C ASP A 3 -17.50 -38.21 12.39
N LEU A 4 -17.21 -38.15 11.09
CA LEU A 4 -16.34 -37.11 10.53
C LEU A 4 -16.77 -36.64 9.13
N CYS A 5 -18.05 -36.81 8.76
CA CYS A 5 -18.61 -36.27 7.51
C CYS A 5 -20.10 -35.92 7.70
N ALA A 6 -20.40 -35.03 8.66
CA ALA A 6 -21.66 -34.28 8.61
C ALA A 6 -21.41 -33.03 7.76
N SER A 7 -21.81 -33.10 6.49
CA SER A 7 -21.79 -31.98 5.54
C SER A 7 -22.61 -30.81 6.07
N ASN A 8 -21.95 -29.68 6.32
CA ASN A 8 -22.60 -28.38 6.57
C ASN A 8 -23.04 -27.78 5.21
N PRO A 9 -24.34 -27.61 4.91
CA PRO A 9 -24.79 -27.03 3.64
C PRO A 9 -24.92 -25.51 3.75
N ALA A 10 -23.89 -24.83 4.25
CA ALA A 10 -23.88 -23.38 4.40
C ALA A 10 -22.57 -22.80 3.85
N ALA A 11 -22.53 -22.73 2.52
CA ALA A 11 -21.81 -21.75 1.68
C ALA A 11 -21.50 -22.42 0.34
N ALA A 12 -22.53 -22.64 -0.49
CA ALA A 12 -22.32 -22.79 -1.91
C ALA A 12 -21.83 -21.43 -2.44
N ALA A 13 -20.54 -21.15 -2.28
CA ALA A 13 -19.89 -20.09 -3.02
C ALA A 13 -20.03 -20.48 -4.49
N SER A 14 -20.77 -19.66 -5.26
CA SER A 14 -20.73 -19.71 -6.71
C SER A 14 -19.27 -19.82 -7.15
N PRO A 15 -18.93 -20.64 -8.16
CA PRO A 15 -17.56 -20.64 -8.66
C PRO A 15 -17.23 -19.20 -9.07
N ALA A 16 -16.43 -18.52 -8.25
CA ALA A 16 -15.98 -17.17 -8.54
C ALA A 16 -15.26 -17.30 -9.88
N THR A 17 -15.88 -16.77 -10.93
CA THR A 17 -15.34 -16.86 -12.27
C THR A 17 -14.14 -15.94 -12.28
N TYR A 18 -12.98 -16.51 -11.99
CA TYR A 18 -11.71 -15.80 -12.02
C TYR A 18 -11.29 -15.68 -13.48
N ASP A 19 -11.79 -14.61 -14.10
CA ASP A 19 -11.48 -14.24 -15.48
C ASP A 19 -10.67 -12.94 -15.53
N ALA A 20 -10.31 -12.49 -16.73
CA ALA A 20 -9.49 -11.30 -16.91
C ALA A 20 -10.14 -10.02 -16.33
N SER A 21 -11.47 -10.00 -16.14
CA SER A 21 -12.17 -8.87 -15.52
C SER A 21 -11.94 -8.79 -14.00
N SER A 22 -11.39 -9.85 -13.39
CA SER A 22 -10.97 -9.88 -11.99
C SER A 22 -9.63 -9.17 -11.73
N ILE A 23 -8.94 -8.68 -12.77
CA ILE A 23 -7.70 -7.93 -12.64
C ILE A 23 -8.01 -6.43 -12.63
N GLU A 24 -7.78 -5.78 -11.50
CA GLU A 24 -7.89 -4.34 -11.36
C GLU A 24 -6.53 -3.67 -11.63
N VAL A 25 -6.50 -2.78 -12.62
CA VAL A 25 -5.35 -1.91 -12.87
C VAL A 25 -5.60 -0.59 -12.14
N LEU A 26 -4.78 -0.33 -11.13
CA LEU A 26 -4.84 0.90 -10.34
C LEU A 26 -3.87 1.91 -10.97
N GLU A 27 -4.39 3.08 -11.37
CA GLU A 27 -3.59 4.10 -12.06
C GLU A 27 -3.23 5.27 -11.14
N GLY A 28 -2.11 5.95 -11.44
CA GLY A 28 -1.68 7.13 -10.69
C GLY A 28 -1.42 6.85 -9.21
N LEU A 29 -2.14 7.56 -8.33
CA LEU A 29 -2.00 7.47 -6.87
C LEU A 29 -2.99 6.50 -6.21
N GLU A 30 -3.87 5.87 -6.98
CA GLU A 30 -4.82 4.88 -6.46
C GLU A 30 -4.15 3.69 -5.75
N PRO A 31 -2.97 3.18 -6.17
CA PRO A 31 -2.29 2.10 -5.46
C PRO A 31 -1.73 2.52 -4.08
N ALA A 32 -1.38 3.79 -3.90
CA ALA A 32 -0.65 4.27 -2.72
C ALA A 32 -1.55 4.40 -1.48
N ARG A 33 -2.86 4.65 -1.68
CA ARG A 33 -3.83 4.83 -0.59
C ARG A 33 -4.24 3.52 0.10
N PRO A 34 -4.59 2.43 -0.61
CA PRO A 34 -4.99 1.16 0.02
C PRO A 34 -3.80 0.34 0.50
N ARG A 35 -2.58 0.59 -0.01
CA ARG A 35 -1.36 -0.15 0.36
C ARG A 35 -0.21 0.78 0.76
N PRO A 36 -0.35 1.55 1.85
CA PRO A 36 0.69 2.46 2.31
C PRO A 36 1.99 1.73 2.70
N GLY A 37 1.90 0.45 3.10
CA GLY A 37 3.05 -0.38 3.41
C GLY A 37 4.07 -0.51 2.26
N MET A 38 3.64 -0.35 1.01
CA MET A 38 4.53 -0.41 -0.14
C MET A 38 5.37 0.87 -0.32
N SER A 39 4.84 2.04 0.08
CA SER A 39 5.47 3.34 -0.16
C SER A 39 6.15 3.92 1.09
N ILE A 40 5.61 3.67 2.28
CA ILE A 40 6.11 4.23 3.55
C ILE A 40 6.40 3.16 4.61
N GLY A 41 6.31 1.87 4.26
CA GLY A 41 6.68 0.75 5.13
C GLY A 41 5.63 0.38 6.20
N GLY A 42 4.54 1.13 6.32
CA GLY A 42 3.44 0.82 7.23
C GLY A 42 2.49 1.99 7.44
N THR A 43 1.77 1.97 8.55
CA THR A 43 0.92 3.07 9.04
C THR A 43 1.19 3.38 10.51
N ASP A 44 2.34 2.96 11.02
CA ASP A 44 2.78 3.23 12.40
C ASP A 44 3.52 4.58 12.48
N GLU A 45 3.94 4.97 13.68
CA GLU A 45 4.67 6.22 13.91
C GLU A 45 5.99 6.28 13.12
N ARG A 46 6.63 5.13 12.88
CA ARG A 46 7.85 5.06 12.05
C ARG A 46 7.54 5.38 10.59
N ALA A 47 6.42 4.90 10.06
CA ALA A 47 5.98 5.25 8.72
C ALA A 47 5.67 6.76 8.58
N LEU A 48 5.18 7.41 9.64
CA LEU A 48 5.03 8.87 9.66
C LEU A 48 6.38 9.60 9.56
N HIS A 49 7.38 9.16 10.33
CA HIS A 49 8.73 9.72 10.21
C HIS A 49 9.36 9.44 8.84
N HIS A 50 9.08 8.27 8.25
CA HIS A 50 9.56 7.91 6.92
C HIS A 50 8.98 8.85 5.86
N LEU A 51 7.68 9.16 5.93
CA LEU A 51 7.05 10.14 5.05
C LEU A 51 7.71 11.52 5.16
N ALA A 52 8.03 11.96 6.37
CA ALA A 52 8.74 13.23 6.57
C ALA A 52 10.17 13.18 5.99
N ALA A 53 10.87 12.06 6.16
CA ALA A 53 12.20 11.84 5.59
C ALA A 53 12.16 11.91 4.06
N GLU A 54 11.19 11.27 3.40
CA GLU A 54 11.02 11.33 1.94
C GLU A 54 10.83 12.77 1.43
N VAL A 55 10.10 13.61 2.15
CA VAL A 55 9.95 15.03 1.79
C VAL A 55 11.27 15.78 1.91
N ILE A 56 12.03 15.51 2.98
CA ILE A 56 13.34 16.11 3.21
C ILE A 56 14.36 15.63 2.15
N ASP A 57 14.33 14.35 1.79
CA ASP A 57 15.23 13.78 0.79
C ASP A 57 14.99 14.37 -0.60
N ASN A 58 13.72 14.54 -1.00
CA ASN A 58 13.38 15.27 -2.23
C ASN A 58 13.90 16.73 -2.18
N ALA A 59 13.78 17.41 -1.03
CA ALA A 59 14.32 18.77 -0.88
C ALA A 59 15.86 18.79 -0.93
N MET A 60 16.52 17.76 -0.39
CA MET A 60 17.97 17.57 -0.47
C MET A 60 18.43 17.35 -1.90
N ASP A 61 17.70 16.58 -2.72
CA ASP A 61 18.02 16.37 -4.13
C ASP A 61 18.04 17.71 -4.91
N GLU A 62 17.06 18.58 -4.68
CA GLU A 62 17.02 19.91 -5.27
C GLU A 62 18.18 20.82 -4.79
N ALA A 63 18.58 20.67 -3.53
CA ALA A 63 19.74 21.39 -2.98
C ALA A 63 21.06 20.90 -3.61
N VAL A 64 21.21 19.57 -3.78
CA VAL A 64 22.37 18.96 -4.44
C VAL A 64 22.44 19.35 -5.92
N ALA A 65 21.30 19.46 -6.59
CA ALA A 65 21.20 19.97 -7.96
C ALA A 65 21.49 21.48 -8.07
N GLY A 66 21.58 22.20 -6.94
CA GLY A 66 21.84 23.64 -6.90
C GLY A 66 20.61 24.51 -7.17
N HIS A 67 19.41 23.92 -7.15
CA HIS A 67 18.14 24.63 -7.32
C HIS A 67 17.59 25.17 -6.01
N ALA A 68 17.99 24.60 -4.87
CA ALA A 68 17.67 25.09 -3.53
C ALA A 68 18.95 25.43 -2.73
N THR A 69 18.86 26.42 -1.84
CA THR A 69 19.99 26.87 -0.99
C THR A 69 19.68 26.85 0.50
N ARG A 70 18.42 26.65 0.89
CA ARG A 70 17.96 26.56 2.27
C ARG A 70 16.80 25.56 2.35
N ILE A 71 16.86 24.67 3.33
CA ILE A 71 15.77 23.78 3.73
C ILE A 71 15.40 24.14 5.17
N GLU A 72 14.11 24.33 5.44
CA GLU A 72 13.57 24.75 6.73
C GLU A 72 12.39 23.85 7.10
N VAL A 73 12.35 23.42 8.37
CA VAL A 73 11.35 22.47 8.90
C VAL A 73 10.76 23.12 10.16
N GLU A 74 9.43 23.18 10.23
CA GLU A 74 8.65 23.76 11.33
C GLU A 74 7.58 22.79 11.85
#